data_AF-A0A9D1JT24-F1
#
_entry.id   AF-A0A9D1JT24-F1
#
_cell.length_a   1.000
_cell.length_b   1.000
_cell.length_c   1.000
_cell.angle_alpha   90.00
_cell.angle_beta   90.00
_cell.angle_gamma   90.00
#
_symmetry.space_group_name_H-M   'P 1'
#
loop_
_entity.id
_entity.type
_entity.pdbx_description
1 polymer ?
#
loop_
_entity_poly.entity_id
_entity_poly.type
_entity_poly.pdbx_seq_one_letter_code
_entity_poly.pdbx_strand_id
1 'polypeptide(L)'
;LLLCKAEGTSYEHFVHNMVEVEVEYTLQYLEVLHRLGHECPQLDAQLCHIIASGMFNGIFEIVVHDMPKEQAMRYVDQLRDFYTAGWLKLIGQ
;
A
#
# COMPACT_ATOMS: atom_id res chain seq x y z
N LEU A 1 -15.43 -1.82 -12.73
CA LEU A 1 -15.30 -0.51 -13.43
C LEU A 1 -14.06 0.23 -12.96
N LEU A 2 -13.93 0.54 -11.65
CA LEU A 2 -12.79 1.29 -11.11
C LEU A 2 -11.39 0.69 -11.39
N LEU A 3 -11.25 -0.64 -11.37
CA LEU A 3 -9.95 -1.29 -11.54
C LEU A 3 -9.63 -1.68 -12.99
N CYS A 4 -10.62 -2.22 -13.72
CA CYS A 4 -10.36 -2.80 -15.06
C CYS A 4 -10.85 -1.93 -16.22
N LYS A 5 -11.67 -0.90 -15.97
CA LYS A 5 -12.39 -0.13 -17.01
C LYS A 5 -12.63 1.33 -16.60
N ALA A 6 -11.65 1.94 -15.93
CA ALA A 6 -11.76 3.33 -15.46
C ALA A 6 -11.13 4.34 -16.42
N GLU A 7 -10.31 3.89 -17.37
CA GLU A 7 -9.66 4.73 -18.38
C GLU A 7 -10.67 5.62 -19.12
N GLY A 8 -10.35 6.92 -19.24
CA GLY A 8 -11.24 7.91 -19.86
C GLY A 8 -12.48 8.30 -19.03
N THR A 9 -12.58 7.81 -17.78
CA THR A 9 -13.57 8.28 -16.80
C THR A 9 -12.89 9.13 -15.73
N SER A 10 -13.68 9.84 -14.92
CA SER A 10 -13.15 10.59 -13.77
C SER A 10 -12.45 9.73 -12.70
N TYR A 11 -12.46 8.40 -12.84
CA TYR A 11 -11.83 7.45 -11.94
C TYR A 11 -10.56 6.81 -12.52
N GLU A 12 -10.07 7.24 -13.68
CA GLU A 12 -8.89 6.62 -14.32
C GLU A 12 -7.63 6.64 -13.45
N HIS A 13 -7.53 7.63 -12.55
CA HIS A 13 -6.42 7.77 -11.59
C HIS A 13 -6.75 7.21 -10.20
N PHE A 14 -7.85 6.48 -10.02
CA PHE A 14 -8.30 6.04 -8.70
C PHE A 14 -7.21 5.28 -7.91
N VAL A 15 -6.56 4.29 -8.54
CA VAL A 15 -5.49 3.51 -7.89
C VAL A 15 -4.25 4.37 -7.63
N HIS A 16 -3.89 5.24 -8.57
CA HIS A 16 -2.77 6.16 -8.40
C HIS A 16 -2.98 7.08 -7.19
N ASN A 17 -4.16 7.67 -7.06
CA ASN A 17 -4.51 8.54 -5.94
C ASN A 17 -4.46 7.78 -4.60
N MET A 18 -4.86 6.50 -4.57
CA MET A 18 -4.72 5.67 -3.38
C MET A 18 -3.25 5.46 -2.98
N VAL A 19 -2.37 5.23 -3.96
CA VAL A 19 -0.93 5.13 -3.73
C VAL A 19 -0.38 6.44 -3.18
N GLU A 20 -0.74 7.58 -3.76
CA GLU A 20 -0.27 8.89 -3.29
C GLU A 20 -0.66 9.15 -1.84
N VAL A 21 -1.91 8.85 -1.48
CA VAL A 21 -2.41 8.96 -0.10
C VAL A 21 -1.60 8.07 0.84
N GLU A 22 -1.37 6.80 0.48
CA GLU A 22 -0.60 5.87 1.31
C GLU A 22 0.85 6.34 1.51
N VAL A 23 1.48 6.88 0.47
CA VAL A 23 2.83 7.47 0.56
C VAL A 23 2.85 8.67 1.49
N GLU A 24 1.90 9.60 1.33
CA GLU A 24 1.79 10.79 2.17
C GLU A 24 1.69 10.41 3.66
N TYR A 25 0.75 9.52 4.00
CA TYR A 25 0.55 9.10 5.39
C TYR A 25 1.72 8.27 5.93
N THR A 26 2.41 7.49 5.10
CA THR A 26 3.63 6.78 5.51
C THR A 26 4.73 7.77 5.90
N LEU A 27 4.96 8.81 5.10
CA LEU A 27 5.97 9.83 5.40
C LEU A 27 5.59 10.63 6.66
N GLN A 28 4.32 11.01 6.81
CA GLN A 28 3.83 11.68 8.02
C GLN A 28 4.01 10.81 9.27
N TYR A 29 3.77 9.50 9.17
CA TYR A 29 3.98 8.56 10.27
C TYR A 29 5.45 8.52 10.69
N LEU A 30 6.38 8.46 9.74
CA LEU A 30 7.82 8.50 10.02
C LEU A 30 8.24 9.80 10.71
N GLU A 31 7.71 10.95 10.26
CA GLU A 31 7.96 12.24 10.92
C GLU A 31 7.46 12.27 12.37
N VAL A 32 6.33 11.61 12.67
CA VAL A 32 5.84 11.47 14.05
C VAL A 32 6.78 10.59 14.85
N LEU A 33 7.23 9.45 14.32
CA LEU A 33 8.19 8.58 15.00
C LEU A 33 9.51 9.29 15.31
N HIS A 34 10.04 10.06 14.36
CA HIS A 34 11.24 10.88 14.58
C HIS A 34 11.03 11.93 15.68
N ARG A 35 9.88 12.62 15.70
CA ARG A 35 9.54 13.59 16.75
C ARG A 35 9.40 12.95 18.14
N LEU A 36 9.00 11.69 18.20
CA LEU A 36 8.91 10.91 19.44
C LEU A 36 10.27 10.33 19.89
N GLY A 37 11.34 10.55 19.13
CA GLY A 37 12.70 10.10 19.46
C GLY A 37 13.02 8.66 19.02
N HIS A 38 12.21 8.07 18.14
CA HIS A 38 12.55 6.77 17.54
C HIS A 38 13.64 6.95 16.46
N GLU A 39 14.65 6.08 16.50
CA GLU A 39 15.66 5.99 15.45
C GLU A 39 15.11 5.22 14.23
N CYS A 40 14.27 5.88 13.44
CA CYS A 40 13.77 5.33 12.19
C CYS A 40 14.70 5.69 11.02
N PRO A 41 15.02 4.76 10.12
CA PRO A 41 15.73 5.08 8.88
C PRO A 41 14.99 6.15 8.08
N GLN A 42 15.73 7.01 7.39
CA GLN A 42 15.13 7.92 6.42
C GLN A 42 14.68 7.10 5.21
N LEU A 43 13.37 7.01 4.99
CA LEU A 43 12.81 6.32 3.83
C LEU A 43 12.63 7.30 2.67
N ASP A 44 13.00 6.82 1.50
CA ASP A 44 12.87 7.55 0.24
C ASP A 44 11.42 7.48 -0.26
N ALA A 45 10.86 8.63 -0.67
CA ALA A 45 9.47 8.73 -1.12
C ALA A 45 9.19 7.88 -2.36
N GLN A 46 10.17 7.75 -3.28
CA GLN A 46 10.04 6.91 -4.46
C GLN A 46 9.99 5.43 -4.07
N LEU A 47 10.79 5.00 -3.10
CA LEU A 47 10.69 3.65 -2.55
C LEU A 47 9.31 3.41 -1.90
N CYS A 48 8.81 4.35 -1.10
CA CYS A 48 7.46 4.25 -0.52
C CYS A 48 6.40 4.09 -1.61
N HIS A 49 6.49 4.87 -2.68
CA HIS A 49 5.59 4.79 -3.82
C HIS A 49 5.64 3.41 -4.51
N ILE A 50 6.83 2.85 -4.72
CA ILE A 50 7.01 1.52 -5.32
C ILE A 50 6.34 0.44 -4.45
N ILE A 51 6.57 0.48 -3.14
CA ILE A 51 6.02 -0.52 -2.21
C ILE A 51 4.49 -0.40 -2.12
N ALA A 52 3.97 0.82 -1.95
CA ALA A 52 2.52 1.06 -1.89
C ALA A 52 1.82 0.65 -3.18
N SER A 53 2.43 0.94 -4.34
CA SER A 53 1.93 0.48 -5.66
C SER A 53 1.86 -1.05 -5.74
N GLY A 54 2.92 -1.73 -5.30
CA GLY A 54 2.95 -3.20 -5.26
C GLY A 54 1.88 -3.78 -4.33
N MET A 55 1.67 -3.16 -3.18
CA MET A 55 0.64 -3.56 -2.21
C MET A 55 -0.76 -3.47 -2.79
N PHE A 56 -1.14 -2.31 -3.33
CA PHE A 56 -2.46 -2.14 -3.93
C PHE A 56 -2.67 -3.04 -5.13
N ASN A 57 -1.67 -3.18 -6.01
CA ASN A 57 -1.77 -4.10 -7.13
C ASN A 57 -2.01 -5.54 -6.65
N GLY A 58 -1.23 -6.04 -5.67
CA GLY A 58 -1.41 -7.37 -5.12
C GLY A 58 -2.80 -7.61 -4.51
N ILE A 59 -3.34 -6.61 -3.80
CA ILE A 59 -4.71 -6.67 -3.26
C ILE A 59 -5.74 -6.67 -4.39
N PHE A 60 -5.56 -5.85 -5.42
CA PHE A 60 -6.49 -5.74 -6.54
C PHE A 60 -6.47 -6.97 -7.46
N GLU A 61 -5.35 -7.66 -7.59
CA GLU A 61 -5.30 -8.95 -8.31
C GLU A 61 -6.34 -9.95 -7.75
N ILE A 62 -6.60 -9.94 -6.43
CA ILE A 62 -7.62 -10.78 -5.80
C ILE A 62 -9.03 -10.44 -6.31
N VAL A 63 -9.31 -9.14 -6.48
CA VAL A 63 -10.60 -8.61 -6.96
C VAL A 63 -10.74 -8.83 -8.47
N VAL A 64 -9.69 -8.58 -9.24
CA VAL A 64 -9.67 -8.71 -10.71
C VAL A 64 -9.87 -10.15 -11.13
N HIS A 65 -9.33 -11.11 -10.38
CA HIS A 65 -9.49 -12.54 -10.63
C HIS A 65 -10.80 -13.13 -10.10
N ASP A 66 -11.71 -12.32 -9.55
CA ASP A 66 -13.03 -12.74 -9.04
C ASP A 66 -12.92 -13.94 -8.06
N MET A 67 -11.97 -13.87 -7.14
CA MET A 67 -11.72 -14.97 -6.19
C MET A 67 -12.88 -15.14 -5.20
N PRO A 68 -13.25 -16.39 -4.83
CA PRO A 68 -14.26 -16.63 -3.81
C PRO A 68 -13.94 -15.91 -2.50
N LYS A 69 -14.94 -15.31 -1.86
CA LYS A 69 -14.77 -14.44 -0.68
C LYS A 69 -13.86 -15.04 0.41
N GLU A 70 -14.04 -16.31 0.75
CA GLU A 70 -13.22 -16.97 1.78
C GLU A 70 -11.75 -17.09 1.37
N GLN A 71 -11.47 -17.36 0.10
CA GLN A 71 -10.11 -17.35 -0.44
C GLN A 71 -9.54 -15.93 -0.49
N ALA A 72 -10.34 -14.97 -0.95
CA ALA A 72 -9.95 -13.56 -1.02
C ALA A 72 -9.54 -13.02 0.35
N MET A 73 -10.34 -13.26 1.39
CA MET A 73 -10.03 -12.83 2.75
C MET A 73 -8.71 -13.42 3.26
N ARG A 74 -8.48 -14.73 3.05
CA ARG A 74 -7.21 -15.38 3.43
C ARG A 74 -6.01 -14.76 2.73
N TYR A 75 -6.12 -14.45 1.44
CA TYR A 75 -5.02 -13.83 0.69
C TYR A 75 -4.79 -12.37 1.10
N VAL A 76 -5.85 -11.61 1.40
CA VAL A 76 -5.73 -10.26 1.96
C VAL A 76 -4.99 -10.31 3.31
N ASP A 77 -5.34 -11.26 4.19
CA ASP A 77 -4.64 -11.42 5.47
C ASP A 77 -3.15 -11.77 5.26
N GLN A 78 -2.83 -12.68 4.34
CA GLN A 78 -1.44 -13.05 4.03
C GLN A 78 -0.64 -11.89 3.44
N LEU A 79 -1.24 -11.11 2.52
CA LEU A 79 -0.61 -9.93 1.96
C LEU A 79 -0.39 -8.86 3.04
N ARG A 80 -1.37 -8.64 3.91
CA ARG A 80 -1.23 -7.71 5.04
C ARG A 80 -0.05 -8.12 5.91
N ASP A 81 0.05 -9.39 6.29
CA ASP A 81 1.13 -9.87 7.16
C ASP A 81 2.51 -9.69 6.48
N PHE A 82 2.60 -9.98 5.18
CA PHE A 82 3.82 -9.78 4.39
C PHE A 82 4.25 -8.30 4.33
N TYR A 83 3.35 -7.40 3.95
CA TYR A 83 3.66 -5.98 3.86
C TYR A 83 3.93 -5.36 5.23
N THR A 84 3.19 -5.77 6.26
CA THR A 84 3.43 -5.31 7.64
C THR A 84 4.84 -5.69 8.09
N ALA A 85 5.24 -6.95 7.91
CA ALA A 85 6.59 -7.40 8.27
C ALA A 85 7.67 -6.66 7.47
N GLY A 86 7.44 -6.42 6.17
CA GLY A 86 8.33 -5.64 5.32
C GLY A 86 8.49 -4.20 5.80
N TRP A 87 7.38 -3.53 6.13
CA TRP A 87 7.39 -2.17 6.65
C TRP A 87 8.07 -2.07 8.01
N LEU A 88 7.72 -2.93 8.97
CA LEU A 88 8.39 -2.99 10.29
C LEU A 88 9.90 -3.10 10.13
N LYS A 89 10.35 -3.98 9.23
CA LYS A 89 11.77 -4.14 8.93
C LYS A 89 12.42 -2.86 8.37
N LEU A 90 11.73 -2.15 7.49
CA LEU A 90 12.22 -0.92 6.86
C LEU A 90 12.26 0.27 7.82
N ILE A 91 11.29 0.39 8.72
CA ILE A 91 11.21 1.47 9.70
C ILE A 91 12.03 1.21 10.98
N GLY A 92 12.63 0.02 11.09
CA GLY A 92 13.49 -0.35 12.22
C GLY A 92 12.75 -0.74 13.49
N GLN A 93 11.54 -1.29 13.36
CA GLN A 93 10.71 -1.79 14.47
C GLN A 93 10.76 -3.32 14.61
#